data_AF-A0A6J3RZ05-F1
#
_entry.id   AF-A0A6J3RZ05-F1
#
_cell.length_a   1.000
_cell.length_b   1.000
_cell.length_c   1.000
_cell.angle_alpha   90.00
_cell.angle_beta   90.00
_cell.angle_gamma   90.00
#
_symmetry.space_group_name_H-M   'P 1'
#
loop_
_entity.id
_entity.type
_entity.pdbx_description
1 polymer ?
#
loop_
_entity_poly.entity_id
_entity_poly.type
_entity_poly.pdbx_seq_one_letter_code
_entity_poly.pdbx_strand_id
1 'polypeptide(L)'
;MGNCYYNIVATVLLVMNFERTRSLQDFCSNCSAGTFCGKNKHELCTPCPSNSFSSTSGQKACDVCRKCEGVFRTKKACSSTSNAECECVPGFYCLGEGCNMCEEDCKQGQELTKEGCKDCSFGTFNDREHGDCKPWTDCSLDGKSVLVNGTKESDVVCGPASADFSPGASSTVMPAPGGEPGHTNRIIIFFLALTSTAVLFLASFVVLRFSVVKQGRKKLLYIFKQPFMRPVQTAQEEDACSCRFPEEEEGVCEL
;
A
#
# COMPACT_ATOMS: atom_id res chain seq x y z
N MET A 1 9.01 21.69 -72.22
CA MET A 1 9.98 22.30 -71.29
C MET A 1 9.49 22.46 -69.85
N GLY A 2 8.18 22.58 -69.57
CA GLY A 2 7.69 22.82 -68.18
C GLY A 2 7.82 21.65 -67.19
N ASN A 3 7.77 20.40 -67.65
CA ASN A 3 7.80 19.23 -66.76
C ASN A 3 9.17 18.99 -66.12
N CYS A 4 10.26 19.32 -66.82
CA CYS A 4 11.62 19.14 -66.30
C CYS A 4 11.95 20.17 -65.20
N TYR A 5 11.52 21.42 -65.39
CA TYR A 5 11.72 22.49 -64.41
C TYR A 5 10.97 22.23 -63.10
N TYR A 6 9.73 21.75 -63.18
CA TYR A 6 8.95 21.38 -61.99
C TYR A 6 9.61 20.27 -61.17
N ASN A 7 10.11 19.22 -61.85
CA ASN A 7 10.78 18.11 -61.17
C ASN A 7 12.08 18.54 -60.47
N ILE A 8 12.85 19.46 -61.08
CA ILE A 8 14.06 20.03 -60.48
C ILE A 8 13.72 20.90 -59.25
N VAL A 9 12.71 21.77 -59.35
CA VAL A 9 12.28 22.61 -58.22
C VAL A 9 11.76 21.74 -57.06
N ALA A 10 10.98 20.69 -57.37
CA ALA A 10 10.48 19.76 -56.37
C ALA A 10 11.63 19.00 -55.68
N THR A 11 12.63 18.51 -56.42
CA THR A 11 13.79 17.82 -55.81
C THR A 11 14.63 18.77 -54.96
N VAL A 12 14.88 20.00 -55.40
CA VAL A 12 15.62 21.00 -54.59
C VAL A 12 14.86 21.31 -53.30
N LEU A 13 13.54 21.50 -53.35
CA LEU A 13 12.72 21.73 -52.16
C LEU A 13 12.71 20.53 -51.21
N LEU A 14 12.69 19.31 -51.72
CA LEU A 14 12.77 18.09 -50.91
C LEU A 14 14.14 17.94 -50.25
N VAL A 15 15.24 18.21 -50.97
CA VAL A 15 16.61 18.18 -50.43
C VAL A 15 16.80 19.26 -49.35
N MET A 16 16.34 20.48 -49.59
CA MET A 16 16.39 21.57 -48.61
C MET A 16 15.54 21.27 -47.36
N ASN A 17 14.37 20.64 -47.52
CA ASN A 17 13.58 20.20 -46.36
C ASN A 17 14.25 19.04 -45.61
N PHE A 18 14.91 18.12 -46.32
CA PHE A 18 15.66 17.01 -45.73
C PHE A 18 16.92 17.47 -44.97
N GLU A 19 17.67 18.44 -45.51
CA GLU A 19 18.81 19.05 -44.83
C GLU A 19 18.36 19.85 -43.59
N ARG A 20 17.21 20.53 -43.67
CA ARG A 20 16.62 21.26 -42.55
C ARG A 20 16.14 20.36 -41.41
N THR A 21 15.58 19.18 -41.71
CA THR A 21 15.20 18.19 -40.69
C THR A 21 16.40 17.47 -40.10
N ARG A 22 17.43 17.18 -40.92
CA ARG A 22 18.68 16.57 -40.48
C ARG A 22 19.46 17.48 -39.51
N SER A 23 19.54 18.78 -39.81
CA SER A 23 20.20 19.77 -38.94
C SER A 23 19.56 19.83 -37.54
N LEU A 24 18.23 19.75 -37.45
CA LEU A 24 17.50 19.77 -36.17
C LEU A 24 17.72 18.51 -35.32
N GLN A 25 17.99 17.37 -35.96
CA GLN A 25 18.28 16.11 -35.28
C GLN A 25 19.73 15.99 -34.81
N ASP A 26 20.67 16.67 -35.46
CA ASP A 26 22.11 16.67 -35.15
C ASP A 26 22.47 17.50 -33.91
N PHE A 27 21.71 18.56 -33.61
CA PHE A 27 21.99 19.43 -32.46
C PHE A 27 21.70 18.77 -31.12
N CYS A 28 20.65 17.96 -31.04
CA CYS A 28 20.23 17.33 -29.78
C CYS A 28 21.28 16.33 -29.29
N SER A 29 21.91 15.57 -30.19
CA SER A 29 22.97 14.59 -29.87
C SER A 29 24.16 15.18 -29.12
N ASN A 30 24.41 16.49 -29.24
CA ASN A 30 25.52 17.17 -28.60
C ASN A 30 25.21 17.65 -27.17
N CYS A 31 23.97 17.51 -26.69
CA CYS A 31 23.62 17.88 -25.33
C CYS A 31 24.20 16.89 -24.34
N SER A 32 25.02 17.38 -23.40
CA SER A 32 25.59 16.55 -22.34
C SER A 32 24.52 16.12 -21.32
N ALA A 33 24.85 15.10 -20.52
CA ALA A 33 24.08 14.74 -19.34
C ALA A 33 23.79 15.99 -18.48
N GLY A 34 22.63 16.01 -17.82
CA GLY A 34 22.13 17.16 -17.06
C GLY A 34 21.44 18.23 -17.88
N THR A 35 21.31 18.03 -19.19
CA THR A 35 20.58 18.91 -20.09
C THR A 35 19.61 18.10 -20.95
N PHE A 36 18.59 18.76 -21.47
CA PHE A 36 17.67 18.21 -22.45
C PHE A 36 17.50 19.17 -23.62
N CYS A 37 17.14 18.65 -24.80
CA CYS A 37 16.80 19.49 -25.94
C CYS A 37 15.29 19.43 -26.23
N GLY A 38 14.62 20.56 -25.97
CA GLY A 38 13.18 20.73 -26.15
C GLY A 38 12.78 20.96 -27.61
N LYS A 39 11.47 21.01 -27.88
CA LYS A 39 10.93 21.22 -29.25
C LYS A 39 11.15 22.64 -29.82
N ASN A 40 11.61 23.58 -29.00
CA ASN A 40 11.75 24.98 -29.39
C ASN A 40 13.07 25.18 -30.15
N LYS A 41 12.95 25.67 -31.39
CA LYS A 41 14.02 25.74 -32.40
C LYS A 41 15.19 26.70 -32.08
N HIS A 42 15.23 27.28 -30.90
CA HIS A 42 16.14 28.39 -30.54
C HIS A 42 17.02 28.11 -29.31
N GLU A 43 16.86 26.99 -28.60
CA GLU A 43 17.68 26.66 -27.43
C GLU A 43 18.41 25.33 -27.62
N LEU A 44 19.74 25.40 -27.64
CA LEU A 44 20.65 24.35 -28.06
C LEU A 44 20.65 23.17 -27.07
N CYS A 45 20.71 23.44 -25.77
CA CYS A 45 20.56 22.48 -24.67
C CYS A 45 20.12 23.22 -23.41
N THR A 46 19.01 22.82 -22.80
CA THR A 46 18.47 23.48 -21.61
C THR A 46 18.78 22.62 -20.37
N PRO A 47 19.25 23.19 -19.25
CA PRO A 47 19.52 22.42 -18.04
C PRO A 47 18.25 21.78 -17.49
N CYS A 48 18.38 20.60 -16.88
CA CYS A 48 17.25 19.93 -16.24
C CYS A 48 16.65 20.80 -15.13
N PRO A 49 15.31 20.95 -15.07
CA PRO A 49 14.65 21.66 -13.99
C PRO A 49 14.84 20.95 -12.64
N SER A 50 14.53 21.65 -11.55
CA SER A 50 14.61 21.09 -10.20
C SER A 50 13.80 19.79 -10.08
N ASN A 51 14.34 18.81 -9.33
CA ASN A 51 13.79 17.46 -9.18
C ASN A 51 13.70 16.67 -10.50
N SER A 52 14.61 16.92 -11.44
CA SER A 52 14.79 16.09 -12.63
C SER A 52 16.26 15.90 -12.98
N PHE A 53 16.55 14.86 -13.76
CA PHE A 53 17.91 14.50 -14.17
C PHE A 53 17.95 13.96 -15.60
N SER A 54 19.12 13.95 -16.19
CA SER A 54 19.40 13.34 -17.48
C SER A 54 20.77 12.66 -17.42
N SER A 55 20.78 11.33 -17.47
CA SER A 55 22.00 10.53 -17.31
C SER A 55 22.79 10.33 -18.60
N THR A 56 22.14 10.50 -19.74
CA THR A 56 22.73 10.27 -21.07
C THR A 56 22.68 11.53 -21.92
N SER A 57 23.59 11.63 -22.88
CA SER A 57 23.60 12.74 -23.83
C SER A 57 22.41 12.69 -24.79
N GLY A 58 21.95 13.85 -25.22
CA GLY A 58 20.91 14.03 -26.23
C GLY A 58 19.51 13.59 -25.84
N GLN A 59 19.21 13.57 -24.55
CA GLN A 59 17.84 13.38 -24.09
C GLN A 59 16.94 14.56 -24.52
N LYS A 60 15.72 14.22 -24.94
CA LYS A 60 14.70 15.21 -25.36
C LYS A 60 13.91 15.78 -24.18
N ALA A 61 14.01 15.15 -23.02
CA ALA A 61 13.39 15.55 -21.77
C ALA A 61 14.21 14.96 -20.61
N CYS A 62 14.14 15.59 -19.44
CA CYS A 62 14.73 15.05 -18.22
C CYS A 62 13.77 14.10 -17.51
N ASP A 63 14.30 13.04 -16.93
CA ASP A 63 13.57 12.12 -16.08
C ASP A 63 13.33 12.73 -14.71
N VAL A 64 12.15 12.47 -14.13
CA VAL A 64 11.82 12.97 -12.79
C VAL A 64 12.64 12.21 -11.76
N CYS A 65 13.22 12.93 -10.79
CA CYS A 65 13.94 12.32 -9.69
C CYS A 65 13.02 11.40 -8.87
N ARG A 66 13.52 10.21 -8.57
CA ARG A 66 12.90 9.32 -7.59
C ARG A 66 12.82 10.02 -6.24
N LYS A 67 11.67 9.88 -5.57
CA LYS A 67 11.49 10.30 -4.18
C LYS A 67 11.65 9.11 -3.25
N CYS A 68 12.38 9.30 -2.16
CA CYS A 68 12.52 8.32 -1.10
C CYS A 68 11.64 8.79 0.08
N GLU A 69 10.45 8.23 0.20
CA GLU A 69 9.45 8.59 1.22
C GLU A 69 8.91 7.32 1.89
N GLY A 70 8.34 7.44 3.09
CA GLY A 70 7.78 6.32 3.84
C GLY A 70 8.87 5.38 4.38
N VAL A 71 8.85 4.11 3.94
CA VAL A 71 9.83 3.08 4.34
C VAL A 71 11.20 3.24 3.66
N PHE A 72 11.33 4.20 2.75
CA PHE A 72 12.57 4.52 2.07
C PHE A 72 13.21 5.78 2.64
N ARG A 73 14.54 5.77 2.76
CA ARG A 73 15.38 6.95 3.03
C ARG A 73 16.31 7.21 1.86
N THR A 74 16.72 8.48 1.69
CA THR A 74 17.64 8.86 0.61
C THR A 74 19.05 8.42 0.93
N LYS A 75 19.58 7.47 0.15
CA LYS A 75 20.98 7.05 0.20
C LYS A 75 21.88 8.03 -0.57
N LYS A 76 21.43 8.45 -1.75
CA LYS A 76 22.09 9.43 -2.60
C LYS A 76 21.06 10.41 -3.14
N ALA A 77 21.33 11.70 -2.95
CA ALA A 77 20.45 12.75 -3.44
C ALA A 77 20.44 12.79 -4.98
N CYS A 78 19.31 13.22 -5.54
CA CYS A 78 19.23 13.46 -6.98
C CYS A 78 20.15 14.63 -7.38
N SER A 79 20.70 14.56 -8.58
CA SER A 79 21.47 15.63 -9.22
C SER A 79 20.99 15.80 -10.66
N SER A 80 21.47 16.82 -11.38
CA SER A 80 21.09 16.98 -12.79
C SER A 80 21.49 15.79 -13.66
N THR A 81 22.54 15.03 -13.30
CA THR A 81 23.07 13.93 -14.13
C THR A 81 22.74 12.53 -13.61
N SER A 82 22.20 12.41 -12.39
CA SER A 82 21.90 11.10 -11.81
C SER A 82 20.66 11.13 -10.92
N ASN A 83 19.90 10.04 -10.99
CA ASN A 83 18.71 9.85 -10.18
C ASN A 83 19.08 9.77 -8.68
N ALA A 84 18.08 10.00 -7.82
CA ALA A 84 18.22 9.65 -6.41
C ALA A 84 18.30 8.14 -6.24
N GLU A 85 19.16 7.70 -5.32
CA GLU A 85 19.22 6.31 -4.87
C GLU A 85 18.57 6.23 -3.49
N CYS A 86 17.64 5.29 -3.33
CA CYS A 86 16.95 5.05 -2.06
C CYS A 86 17.49 3.79 -1.40
N GLU A 87 17.41 3.76 -0.07
CA GLU A 87 17.61 2.57 0.76
C GLU A 87 16.47 2.47 1.77
N CYS A 88 16.34 1.34 2.46
CA CYS A 88 15.29 1.16 3.46
C CYS A 88 15.65 1.82 4.80
N VAL A 89 14.63 2.19 5.58
CA VAL A 89 14.82 2.63 6.97
C VAL A 89 15.36 1.47 7.83
N PRO A 90 16.01 1.74 8.98
CA PRO A 90 16.50 0.68 9.86
C PRO A 90 15.41 -0.32 10.26
N GLY A 91 15.74 -1.61 10.28
CA GLY A 91 14.79 -2.70 10.49
C GLY A 91 14.12 -3.21 9.21
N PHE A 92 14.59 -2.76 8.05
CA PHE A 92 14.17 -3.23 6.74
C PHE A 92 15.37 -3.37 5.81
N TYR A 93 15.30 -4.31 4.88
CA TYR A 93 16.30 -4.53 3.84
C TYR A 93 15.71 -4.36 2.43
N CYS A 94 16.61 -4.03 1.48
CA CYS A 94 16.24 -3.77 0.10
C CYS A 94 15.99 -5.08 -0.67
N LEU A 95 14.84 -5.15 -1.34
CA LEU A 95 14.52 -6.16 -2.35
C LEU A 95 14.38 -5.54 -3.74
N GLY A 96 14.76 -6.32 -4.74
CA GLY A 96 14.66 -5.94 -6.16
C GLY A 96 15.76 -5.00 -6.64
N GLU A 97 15.80 -4.79 -7.97
CA GLU A 97 16.79 -3.90 -8.59
C GLU A 97 16.54 -2.45 -8.17
N GLY A 98 17.61 -1.76 -7.77
CA GLY A 98 17.52 -0.38 -7.30
C GLY A 98 16.72 -0.18 -6.01
N CYS A 99 16.51 -1.23 -5.19
CA CYS A 99 15.77 -1.16 -3.94
C CYS A 99 14.35 -0.59 -4.15
N ASN A 100 13.55 -1.21 -5.02
CA ASN A 100 12.18 -0.77 -5.30
C ASN A 100 11.18 -1.24 -4.23
N MET A 101 11.58 -2.16 -3.36
CA MET A 101 10.79 -2.69 -2.25
C MET A 101 11.63 -2.82 -0.98
N CYS A 102 11.00 -2.63 0.17
CA CYS A 102 11.59 -2.86 1.49
C CYS A 102 10.84 -3.98 2.20
N GLU A 103 11.57 -4.95 2.75
CA GLU A 103 11.04 -6.01 3.59
C GLU A 103 11.63 -5.93 5.00
N GLU A 104 10.86 -6.29 6.01
CA GLU A 104 11.27 -6.19 7.41
C GLU A 104 12.43 -7.15 7.70
N ASP A 105 13.39 -6.68 8.49
CA ASP A 105 14.47 -7.52 9.01
C ASP A 105 13.92 -8.44 10.10
N CYS A 106 14.26 -9.72 10.02
CA CYS A 106 13.85 -10.68 11.05
C CYS A 106 14.64 -10.46 12.33
N LYS A 107 13.91 -10.34 13.43
CA LYS A 107 14.47 -10.09 14.76
C LYS A 107 14.97 -11.41 15.36
N GLN A 108 15.65 -11.30 16.50
CA GLN A 108 15.93 -12.47 17.33
C GLN A 108 14.62 -13.20 17.65
N GLY A 109 14.69 -14.53 17.67
CA GLY A 109 13.54 -15.40 17.79
C GLY A 109 12.65 -15.49 16.55
N GLN A 110 13.09 -14.97 15.42
CA GLN A 110 12.45 -15.14 14.11
C GLN A 110 13.44 -15.70 13.08
N GLU A 111 12.92 -16.34 12.04
CA GLU A 111 13.64 -16.76 10.85
C GLU A 111 12.95 -16.20 9.59
N LEU A 112 13.71 -16.04 8.51
CA LEU A 112 13.16 -15.59 7.23
C LEU A 112 12.60 -16.79 6.46
N THR A 113 11.30 -16.81 6.20
CA THR A 113 10.64 -17.80 5.33
C THR A 113 10.22 -17.19 4.00
N LYS A 114 9.66 -18.00 3.10
CA LYS A 114 9.10 -17.50 1.83
C LYS A 114 7.91 -16.55 2.02
N GLU A 115 7.30 -16.60 3.20
CA GLU A 115 6.16 -15.76 3.58
C GLU A 115 6.58 -14.53 4.41
N GLY A 116 7.89 -14.32 4.60
CA GLY A 116 8.46 -13.25 5.41
C GLY A 116 9.01 -13.75 6.75
N CYS A 117 9.20 -12.84 7.70
CA CYS A 117 9.71 -13.18 9.02
C CYS A 117 8.68 -13.98 9.83
N LYS A 118 9.10 -15.12 10.37
CA LYS A 118 8.28 -16.01 11.16
C LYS A 118 8.97 -16.32 12.49
N ASP A 119 8.20 -16.29 13.57
CA ASP A 119 8.69 -16.69 14.88
C ASP A 119 9.19 -18.14 14.90
N CYS A 120 10.25 -18.38 15.67
CA CYS A 120 10.73 -19.71 15.98
C CYS A 120 9.61 -20.56 16.61
N SER A 121 9.54 -21.80 16.15
CA SER A 121 8.59 -22.78 16.66
C SER A 121 9.00 -23.22 18.08
N PHE A 122 8.05 -23.76 18.84
CA PHE A 122 8.39 -24.28 20.16
C PHE A 122 9.48 -25.36 20.06
N GLY A 123 10.49 -25.29 20.94
CA GLY A 123 11.66 -26.17 20.88
C GLY A 123 12.79 -25.66 19.99
N THR A 124 12.65 -24.49 19.37
CA THR A 124 13.72 -23.85 18.59
C THR A 124 13.98 -22.41 19.04
N PHE A 125 15.17 -21.90 18.74
CA PHE A 125 15.58 -20.53 19.04
C PHE A 125 16.46 -19.93 17.93
N ASN A 126 16.52 -18.60 17.87
CA ASN A 126 17.49 -17.86 17.08
C ASN A 126 17.99 -16.64 17.88
N ASP A 127 19.28 -16.62 18.19
CA ASP A 127 19.94 -15.58 19.00
C ASP A 127 20.52 -14.42 18.15
N ARG A 128 20.32 -14.46 16.82
CA ARG A 128 20.88 -13.48 15.88
C ARG A 128 19.81 -12.79 15.06
N GLU A 129 20.09 -11.56 14.66
CA GLU A 129 19.37 -10.90 13.56
C GLU A 129 19.70 -11.62 12.25
N HIS A 130 18.68 -11.90 11.43
CA HIS A 130 18.79 -12.66 10.16
C HIS A 130 19.38 -14.08 10.30
N GLY A 131 19.24 -14.70 11.46
CA GLY A 131 19.57 -16.11 11.68
C GLY A 131 18.41 -17.06 11.33
N ASP A 132 18.73 -18.36 11.34
CA ASP A 132 17.75 -19.44 11.21
C ASP A 132 17.40 -20.01 12.59
N CYS A 133 16.16 -20.47 12.79
CA CYS A 133 15.78 -21.11 14.04
C CYS A 133 16.42 -22.49 14.17
N LYS A 134 17.15 -22.69 15.27
CA LYS A 134 17.86 -23.94 15.60
C LYS A 134 17.18 -24.64 16.77
N PRO A 135 17.19 -26.00 16.81
CA PRO A 135 16.63 -26.72 17.95
C PRO A 135 17.37 -26.38 19.24
N TRP A 136 16.65 -26.38 20.35
CA TRP A 136 17.24 -26.26 21.68
C TRP A 136 18.21 -27.41 21.96
N THR A 137 19.24 -27.12 22.75
CA THR A 137 20.18 -28.12 23.26
C THR A 137 19.44 -29.14 24.13
N ASP A 138 19.61 -30.43 23.83
CA ASP A 138 19.09 -31.52 24.67
C ASP A 138 20.09 -31.89 25.77
N CYS A 139 19.85 -31.39 26.97
CA CYS A 139 20.69 -31.66 28.13
C CYS A 139 20.74 -33.15 28.53
N SER A 140 19.73 -33.93 28.15
CA SER A 140 19.63 -35.35 28.51
C SER A 140 20.73 -36.19 27.86
N LEU A 141 21.24 -35.77 26.70
CA LEU A 141 22.31 -36.45 25.97
C LEU A 141 23.62 -36.53 26.77
N ASP A 142 23.88 -35.52 27.60
CA ASP A 142 25.06 -35.44 28.47
C ASP A 142 24.78 -35.91 29.91
N GLY A 143 23.59 -36.46 30.19
CA GLY A 143 23.15 -36.78 31.56
C GLY A 143 22.99 -35.53 32.44
N LYS A 144 22.76 -34.37 31.84
CA LYS A 144 22.57 -33.08 32.50
C LYS A 144 21.08 -32.79 32.69
N SER A 145 20.75 -31.90 33.62
CA SER A 145 19.39 -31.39 33.79
C SER A 145 19.25 -29.99 33.21
N VAL A 146 18.03 -29.61 32.81
CA VAL A 146 17.75 -28.26 32.33
C VAL A 146 17.77 -27.30 33.52
N LEU A 147 18.70 -26.34 33.52
CA LEU A 147 18.80 -25.31 34.57
C LEU A 147 17.94 -24.09 34.23
N VAL A 148 17.98 -23.67 32.97
CA VAL A 148 17.15 -22.58 32.43
C VAL A 148 16.52 -23.05 31.13
N ASN A 149 15.20 -22.91 31.02
CA ASN A 149 14.47 -23.25 29.80
C ASN A 149 14.87 -22.32 28.65
N GLY A 150 14.85 -22.86 27.44
CA GLY A 150 15.03 -22.08 26.22
C GLY A 150 13.82 -21.18 25.94
N THR A 151 14.07 -20.16 25.13
CA THR A 151 13.07 -19.23 24.60
C THR A 151 13.14 -19.24 23.08
N LYS A 152 12.39 -18.36 22.39
CA LYS A 152 12.58 -18.19 20.95
C LYS A 152 13.92 -17.50 20.67
N GLU A 153 14.43 -16.70 21.60
CA GLU A 153 15.63 -15.88 21.42
C GLU A 153 16.89 -16.52 22.03
N SER A 154 16.75 -17.53 22.91
CA SER A 154 17.85 -18.12 23.65
C SER A 154 17.77 -19.64 23.75
N ASP A 155 18.93 -20.29 23.74
CA ASP A 155 19.02 -21.72 23.96
C ASP A 155 18.73 -22.11 25.42
N VAL A 156 18.49 -23.41 25.63
CA VAL A 156 18.45 -24.05 26.95
C VAL A 156 19.84 -24.01 27.58
N VAL A 157 19.89 -23.71 28.88
CA VAL A 157 21.13 -23.80 29.67
C VAL A 157 21.11 -25.10 30.48
N CYS A 158 22.09 -25.97 30.24
CA CYS A 158 22.24 -27.23 30.95
C CYS A 158 23.05 -27.08 32.24
N GLY A 159 22.60 -27.74 33.30
CA GLY A 159 23.29 -27.85 34.59
C GLY A 159 23.63 -29.30 34.96
N PRO A 160 24.29 -29.54 36.10
CA PRO A 160 24.58 -30.89 36.58
C PRO A 160 23.32 -31.77 36.67
N ALA A 161 23.49 -33.09 36.64
CA ALA A 161 22.39 -34.01 36.99
C ALA A 161 21.82 -33.58 38.35
N SER A 162 20.51 -33.38 38.43
CA SER A 162 19.84 -33.05 39.69
C SER A 162 20.18 -34.14 40.71
N ALA A 163 21.03 -33.82 41.67
CA ALA A 163 21.45 -34.72 42.74
C ALA A 163 20.37 -34.78 43.83
N ASP A 164 19.13 -35.05 43.45
CA ASP A 164 18.01 -35.20 44.39
C ASP A 164 16.97 -36.13 43.78
N PHE A 165 17.24 -37.44 43.83
CA PHE A 165 16.27 -38.50 44.15
C PHE A 165 17.06 -39.78 44.47
N SER A 166 17.73 -39.77 45.61
CA SER A 166 18.07 -41.02 46.29
C SER A 166 16.77 -41.56 46.91
N PRO A 167 16.28 -42.78 46.58
CA PRO A 167 15.15 -43.36 47.27
C PRO A 167 15.61 -43.84 48.66
N GLY A 168 15.77 -42.90 49.57
CA GLY A 168 15.91 -43.16 50.99
C GLY A 168 14.55 -43.57 51.54
N ALA A 169 14.40 -44.84 51.86
CA ALA A 169 13.24 -45.38 52.56
C ALA A 169 12.93 -44.56 53.82
N SER A 170 11.78 -43.90 53.85
CA SER A 170 11.09 -43.59 55.10
C SER A 170 9.60 -43.49 54.83
N SER A 171 8.88 -44.51 55.32
CA SER A 171 7.44 -44.54 55.38
C SER A 171 6.94 -43.38 56.21
N THR A 172 6.17 -42.48 55.61
CA THR A 172 5.16 -41.72 56.35
C THR A 172 3.95 -41.59 55.46
N VAL A 173 2.97 -42.45 55.72
CA VAL A 173 1.62 -42.37 55.19
C VAL A 173 0.99 -41.11 55.77
N MET A 174 0.58 -40.18 54.91
CA MET A 174 -0.31 -39.07 55.27
C MET A 174 -1.44 -39.01 54.24
N PRO A 175 -2.69 -38.77 54.67
CA PRO A 175 -3.87 -39.18 53.91
C PRO A 175 -4.22 -38.20 52.78
N ALA A 176 -4.91 -38.75 51.79
CA ALA A 176 -5.53 -38.03 50.68
C ALA A 176 -6.44 -36.89 51.18
N PRO A 177 -6.35 -35.68 50.61
CA PRO A 177 -7.42 -34.70 50.72
C PRO A 177 -8.58 -35.16 49.84
N GLY A 178 -9.74 -35.35 50.46
CA GLY A 178 -10.99 -35.67 49.78
C GLY A 178 -11.30 -34.63 48.70
N GLY A 179 -11.71 -35.11 47.53
CA GLY A 179 -12.25 -34.26 46.48
C GLY A 179 -13.53 -33.58 46.97
N GLU A 180 -13.54 -32.26 47.00
CA GLU A 180 -14.76 -31.47 47.04
C GLU A 180 -15.32 -31.32 45.62
N PRO A 181 -16.52 -31.85 45.31
CA PRO A 181 -17.18 -31.64 44.03
C PRO A 181 -17.87 -30.27 44.04
N GLY A 182 -17.12 -29.19 43.76
CA GLY A 182 -17.70 -27.84 43.75
C GLY A 182 -17.12 -26.84 42.74
N HIS A 183 -15.89 -27.04 42.24
CA HIS A 183 -15.20 -25.99 41.48
C HIS A 183 -15.32 -26.15 39.95
N THR A 184 -15.36 -27.38 39.44
CA THR A 184 -15.52 -27.66 38.00
C THR A 184 -16.88 -27.19 37.47
N ASN A 185 -17.96 -27.41 38.22
CA ASN A 185 -19.29 -26.94 37.84
C ASN A 185 -19.38 -25.41 37.80
N ARG A 186 -18.71 -24.71 38.71
CA ARG A 186 -18.74 -23.24 38.77
C ARG A 186 -18.02 -22.63 37.56
N ILE A 187 -16.87 -23.18 37.18
CA ILE A 187 -16.10 -22.76 36.00
C ILE A 187 -16.90 -23.01 34.71
N ILE A 188 -17.53 -24.19 34.58
CA ILE A 188 -18.36 -24.53 33.41
C ILE A 188 -19.57 -23.58 33.29
N ILE A 189 -20.26 -23.27 34.40
CA ILE A 189 -21.39 -22.33 34.40
C ILE A 189 -20.94 -20.93 33.95
N PHE A 190 -19.77 -20.45 34.39
CA PHE A 190 -19.22 -19.17 33.94
C PHE A 190 -18.92 -19.15 32.43
N PHE A 191 -18.32 -20.20 31.88
CA PHE A 191 -18.06 -20.29 30.43
C PHE A 191 -19.35 -20.40 29.61
N LEU A 192 -20.36 -21.12 30.10
CA LEU A 192 -21.68 -21.20 29.45
C LEU A 192 -22.41 -19.85 29.45
N ALA A 193 -22.31 -19.08 30.54
CA ALA A 193 -22.88 -17.74 30.61
C ALA A 193 -22.15 -16.75 29.67
N LEU A 194 -20.82 -16.82 29.58
CA LEU A 194 -20.01 -15.98 28.69
C LEU A 194 -20.28 -16.27 27.21
N THR A 195 -20.41 -17.54 26.85
CA THR A 195 -20.73 -17.95 25.48
C THR A 195 -22.16 -17.55 25.10
N SER A 196 -23.14 -17.74 26.00
CA SER A 196 -24.52 -17.31 25.78
C SER A 196 -24.63 -15.79 25.56
N THR A 197 -23.98 -15.00 26.41
CA THR A 197 -23.98 -13.53 26.27
C THR A 197 -23.32 -13.09 24.97
N ALA A 198 -22.16 -13.65 24.61
CA ALA A 198 -21.50 -13.35 23.35
C ALA A 198 -22.38 -13.66 22.13
N VAL A 199 -23.08 -14.81 22.12
CA VAL A 199 -23.99 -15.19 21.04
C VAL A 199 -25.17 -14.22 20.94
N LEU A 200 -25.75 -13.78 22.07
CA LEU A 200 -26.82 -12.79 22.09
C LEU A 200 -26.35 -11.43 21.54
N PHE A 201 -25.15 -10.99 21.91
CA PHE A 201 -24.56 -9.77 21.37
C PHE A 201 -24.35 -9.86 19.85
N LEU A 202 -23.78 -10.96 19.36
CA LEU A 202 -23.59 -11.18 17.92
C LEU A 202 -24.93 -11.22 17.16
N ALA A 203 -25.93 -11.92 17.68
CA ALA A 203 -27.26 -11.96 17.10
C ALA A 203 -27.91 -10.57 17.06
N SER A 204 -27.80 -9.79 18.14
CA SER A 204 -28.31 -8.41 18.18
C SER A 204 -27.63 -7.52 17.14
N PHE A 205 -26.32 -7.67 16.94
CA PHE A 205 -25.55 -6.94 15.94
C PHE A 205 -26.00 -7.30 14.52
N VAL A 206 -26.21 -8.59 14.25
CA VAL A 206 -26.71 -9.07 12.95
C VAL A 206 -28.12 -8.53 12.68
N VAL A 207 -29.01 -8.56 13.68
CA VAL A 207 -30.37 -8.00 13.55
C VAL A 207 -30.34 -6.49 13.31
N LEU A 208 -29.47 -5.75 13.99
CA LEU A 208 -29.28 -4.31 13.76
C LEU A 208 -28.79 -4.04 12.34
N ARG A 209 -27.77 -4.76 11.86
CA ARG A 209 -27.27 -4.63 10.49
C ARG A 209 -28.35 -4.97 9.47
N PHE A 210 -29.12 -6.04 9.69
CA PHE A 210 -30.22 -6.42 8.81
C PHE A 210 -31.36 -5.39 8.84
N SER A 211 -31.64 -4.80 10.00
CA SER A 211 -32.64 -3.74 10.17
C SER A 211 -32.23 -2.45 9.46
N VAL A 212 -30.96 -2.05 9.57
CA VAL A 212 -30.39 -0.90 8.84
C VAL A 212 -30.42 -1.14 7.33
N VAL A 213 -30.04 -2.34 6.87
CA VAL A 213 -30.11 -2.70 5.45
C VAL A 213 -31.56 -2.73 4.95
N LYS A 214 -32.50 -3.28 5.74
CA LYS A 214 -33.93 -3.32 5.41
C LYS A 214 -34.55 -1.92 5.41
N GLN A 215 -34.16 -1.06 6.34
CA GLN A 215 -34.56 0.35 6.39
C GLN A 215 -33.97 1.13 5.22
N GLY A 216 -32.71 0.90 4.86
CA GLY A 216 -32.07 1.44 3.67
C GLY A 216 -32.76 1.00 2.38
N ARG A 217 -33.10 -0.29 2.25
CA ARG A 217 -33.88 -0.82 1.13
C ARG A 217 -35.29 -0.24 1.06
N LYS A 218 -35.98 -0.07 2.21
CA LYS A 218 -37.28 0.62 2.27
C LYS A 218 -37.18 2.09 1.86
N LYS A 219 -36.15 2.80 2.32
CA LYS A 219 -35.87 4.20 1.95
C LYS A 219 -35.54 4.32 0.45
N LEU A 220 -34.76 3.39 -0.08
CA LEU A 220 -34.44 3.31 -1.51
C LEU A 220 -35.67 3.01 -2.36
N LEU A 221 -36.53 2.06 -1.94
CA LEU A 221 -37.80 1.75 -2.59
C LEU A 221 -38.79 2.93 -2.54
N TYR A 222 -38.77 3.72 -1.48
CA TYR A 222 -39.58 4.93 -1.36
C TYR A 222 -39.10 6.02 -2.35
N ILE A 223 -37.79 6.25 -2.43
CA ILE A 223 -37.18 7.21 -3.37
C ILE A 223 -37.42 6.77 -4.82
N PHE A 224 -37.32 5.48 -5.13
CA PHE A 224 -37.53 4.95 -6.48
C PHE A 224 -39.02 4.95 -6.91
N LYS A 225 -39.96 4.98 -5.96
CA LYS A 225 -41.40 5.14 -6.25
C LYS A 225 -41.82 6.61 -6.46
N GLN A 226 -40.91 7.57 -6.31
CA GLN A 226 -41.23 8.99 -6.36
C GLN A 226 -40.68 9.74 -7.60
N PRO A 227 -40.86 9.22 -8.84
CA PRO A 227 -40.90 10.12 -9.99
C PRO A 227 -42.05 9.79 -10.95
N PHE A 228 -43.30 10.15 -10.59
CA PHE A 228 -44.32 10.50 -11.58
C PHE A 228 -45.51 11.26 -10.95
N MET A 229 -45.27 12.46 -10.43
CA MET A 229 -46.33 13.48 -10.30
C MET A 229 -45.67 14.84 -10.53
N ARG A 230 -45.70 15.33 -11.78
CA ARG A 230 -45.61 16.77 -12.02
C ARG A 230 -46.87 17.39 -11.42
N PRO A 231 -46.79 18.42 -10.55
CA PRO A 231 -47.95 19.24 -10.31
C PRO A 231 -48.20 20.06 -11.59
N VAL A 232 -49.36 19.83 -12.18
CA VAL A 232 -50.05 20.82 -13.02
C VAL A 232 -50.25 22.06 -12.14
N GLN A 233 -49.60 23.16 -12.48
CA GLN A 233 -49.93 24.46 -11.90
C GLN A 233 -51.23 24.94 -12.53
N THR A 234 -52.31 24.91 -11.74
CA THR A 234 -53.54 25.66 -12.01
C THR A 234 -53.98 26.40 -10.75
N ALA A 235 -53.99 27.73 -10.90
CA ALA A 235 -54.92 28.73 -10.36
C ALA A 235 -55.00 29.01 -8.85
N GLN A 236 -54.74 30.27 -8.48
CA GLN A 236 -55.70 31.24 -7.89
C GLN A 236 -55.02 32.64 -7.92
N GLU A 237 -55.46 33.62 -8.72
CA GLU A 237 -56.47 34.68 -8.39
C GLU A 237 -56.10 35.35 -7.05
N GLU A 238 -55.68 36.64 -6.99
CA GLU A 238 -56.53 37.83 -7.05
C GLU A 238 -55.81 39.09 -7.65
N ASP A 239 -56.54 39.80 -8.52
CA ASP A 239 -56.77 41.26 -8.58
C ASP A 239 -55.61 42.28 -8.81
N ALA A 240 -55.53 42.83 -10.04
CA ALA A 240 -55.66 44.29 -10.30
C ALA A 240 -55.43 44.65 -11.79
N CYS A 241 -56.44 45.34 -12.35
CA CYS A 241 -56.38 46.35 -13.44
C CYS A 241 -56.14 45.94 -14.92
N SER A 242 -57.26 45.96 -15.67
CA SER A 242 -57.53 46.84 -16.83
C SER A 242 -56.44 46.97 -17.92
N CYS A 243 -56.62 46.46 -19.15
CA CYS A 243 -57.40 47.11 -20.23
C CYS A 243 -57.58 46.18 -21.46
N ARG A 244 -58.37 46.67 -22.41
CA ARG A 244 -59.23 46.02 -23.41
C ARG A 244 -58.59 45.96 -24.82
N PHE A 245 -58.70 44.77 -25.46
CA PHE A 245 -58.75 44.39 -26.90
C PHE A 245 -57.65 44.79 -27.92
N PRO A 246 -57.41 43.94 -28.96
CA PRO A 246 -56.42 44.14 -30.01
C PRO A 246 -57.01 44.74 -31.30
N GLU A 247 -56.20 45.48 -32.05
CA GLU A 247 -56.41 45.73 -33.49
C GLU A 247 -55.08 45.54 -34.22
N GLU A 248 -55.13 44.69 -35.25
CA GLU A 248 -54.16 44.64 -36.36
C GLU A 248 -54.09 46.01 -37.03
N GLU A 249 -52.95 46.36 -37.64
CA GLU A 249 -52.86 47.09 -38.91
C GLU A 249 -51.39 47.09 -39.36
N GLU A 250 -51.21 46.83 -40.66
CA GLU A 250 -49.95 46.78 -41.39
C GLU A 250 -49.26 48.16 -41.44
N GLY A 251 -47.93 48.17 -41.64
CA GLY A 251 -47.22 49.44 -41.83
C GLY A 251 -45.74 49.27 -42.11
N VAL A 252 -45.41 49.08 -43.38
CA VAL A 252 -44.06 49.01 -43.95
C VAL A 252 -43.48 50.42 -44.22
N CYS A 253 -42.14 50.51 -44.18
CA CYS A 253 -41.20 51.47 -44.81
C CYS A 253 -40.67 52.73 -44.07
N GLU A 254 -39.35 52.65 -43.80
CA GLU A 254 -38.23 53.56 -44.15
C GLU A 254 -38.35 55.09 -44.04
N LEU A 255 -37.50 55.69 -43.20
CA LEU A 255 -36.23 56.38 -43.56
C LEU A 255 -35.54 56.95 -42.30
#